data_AF-A0A534CI22-F1
#
_entry.id   AF-A0A534CI22-F1
#
_cell.length_a   1.000
_cell.length_b   1.000
_cell.length_c   1.000
_cell.angle_alpha   90.00
_cell.angle_beta   90.00
_cell.angle_gamma   90.00
#
_symmetry.space_group_name_H-M   'P 1'
#
loop_
_entity.id
_entity.type
_entity.pdbx_description
1 polymer ?
#
loop_
_entity_poly.entity_id
_entity_poly.type
_entity_poly.pdbx_seq_one_letter_code
_entity_poly.pdbx_strand_id
1 'polypeptide(L)'
;MVNGMRSVLVDKLASVTQACGLSHEVRICEDIPAEEGVVIVVEVLTNKSTYNTLELTSGRMAKVGKGDVVAGALGHRQALFGYSGHVPRR
;
A
#
# COMPACT_ATOMS: atom_id res chain seq x y z
N MET A 1 -17.25 -8.52 -17.18
CA MET A 1 -16.25 -9.58 -17.38
C MET A 1 -15.23 -9.37 -16.27
N VAL A 2 -15.09 -10.30 -15.32
CA VAL A 2 -14.13 -10.13 -14.22
C VAL A 2 -12.74 -10.34 -14.81
N ASN A 3 -12.05 -9.25 -15.13
CA ASN A 3 -10.65 -9.30 -15.56
C ASN A 3 -9.81 -9.94 -14.46
N GLY A 4 -8.92 -10.82 -14.89
CA GLY A 4 -8.39 -11.92 -14.11
C GLY A 4 -7.61 -11.50 -12.87
N MET A 5 -7.84 -12.21 -11.77
CA MET A 5 -6.92 -12.16 -10.64
C MET A 5 -5.52 -12.58 -11.10
N ARG A 6 -4.52 -11.76 -10.79
CA ARG A 6 -3.11 -12.05 -11.10
C ARG A 6 -2.25 -12.05 -9.85
N SER A 7 -1.19 -12.85 -9.86
CA SER A 7 -0.17 -12.82 -8.81
C SER A 7 0.82 -11.69 -9.02
N VAL A 8 1.21 -11.01 -7.94
CA VAL A 8 2.25 -9.98 -7.92
C VAL A 8 3.16 -10.26 -6.73
N LEU A 9 4.47 -10.07 -6.94
CA LEU A 9 5.45 -10.06 -5.85
C LEU A 9 5.53 -8.64 -5.27
N VAL A 10 5.28 -8.52 -3.97
CA VAL A 10 5.35 -7.27 -3.22
C VAL A 10 6.70 -7.20 -2.52
N ASP A 11 7.39 -6.06 -2.63
CA ASP A 11 8.67 -5.85 -1.95
C ASP A 11 8.46 -5.51 -0.47
N LYS A 12 7.42 -4.72 -0.16
CA LYS A 12 7.18 -4.17 1.18
C LYS A 12 5.72 -4.29 1.59
N LEU A 13 5.49 -4.93 2.75
CA LEU A 13 4.20 -5.00 3.41
C LEU A 13 4.13 -3.92 4.49
N ALA A 14 3.25 -2.93 4.33
CA ALA A 14 3.06 -1.88 5.32
C ALA A 14 2.50 -2.44 6.64
N SER A 15 2.84 -1.84 7.78
CA SER A 15 2.35 -2.26 9.10
C SER A 15 0.81 -2.31 9.18
N VAL A 16 0.12 -1.42 8.45
CA VAL A 16 -1.35 -1.42 8.35
C VAL A 16 -1.93 -2.73 7.80
N THR A 17 -1.18 -3.50 7.02
CA THR A 17 -1.63 -4.79 6.46
C THR A 17 -1.32 -5.98 7.37
N GLN A 18 -0.81 -5.76 8.59
CA GLN A 18 -0.38 -6.84 9.49
C GLN A 18 -1.50 -7.85 9.81
N ALA A 19 -2.73 -7.36 10.03
CA ALA A 19 -3.88 -8.20 10.36
C ALA A 19 -4.32 -9.10 9.19
N CYS A 20 -3.91 -8.78 7.96
CA CYS A 20 -4.26 -9.55 6.77
C CYS A 20 -3.39 -10.81 6.60
N GLY A 21 -2.28 -10.95 7.34
CA GLY A 21 -1.40 -12.12 7.26
C GLY A 21 -0.83 -12.39 5.86
N LEU A 22 -0.59 -11.33 5.08
CA LEU A 22 -0.16 -11.44 3.69
C LEU A 22 1.25 -12.03 3.57
N SER A 23 1.45 -12.83 2.53
CA SER A 23 2.78 -13.22 2.05
C SER A 23 3.31 -12.17 1.06
N HIS A 24 4.58 -12.27 0.66
CA HIS A 24 5.13 -11.41 -0.39
C HIS A 24 4.56 -11.72 -1.78
N GLU A 25 4.04 -12.93 -2.02
CA GLU A 25 3.26 -13.23 -3.22
C GLU A 25 1.78 -13.05 -2.92
N VAL A 26 1.13 -12.10 -3.60
CA VAL A 26 -0.28 -11.76 -3.39
C VAL A 26 -1.06 -11.84 -4.70
N ARG A 27 -2.32 -12.24 -4.61
CA ARG A 27 -3.27 -12.15 -5.72
C ARG A 27 -4.03 -10.85 -5.65
N ILE A 28 -4.09 -10.12 -6.76
CA ILE A 28 -4.79 -8.84 -6.86
C ILE A 28 -5.92 -8.90 -7.88
N CYS A 29 -6.93 -8.06 -7.67
CA CYS A 29 -8.00 -7.76 -8.62
C CYS A 29 -7.79 -6.34 -9.19
N GLU A 30 -8.24 -6.10 -10.42
CA GLU A 30 -8.24 -4.76 -11.02
C GLU A 30 -9.40 -3.89 -10.53
N ASP A 31 -10.44 -4.51 -9.98
CA ASP A 31 -11.55 -3.81 -9.35
C ASP A 31 -11.16 -3.39 -7.92
N ILE A 32 -11.04 -2.08 -7.69
CA ILE A 32 -10.60 -1.49 -6.42
C ILE A 32 -11.77 -0.68 -5.84
N PRO A 33 -12.47 -1.20 -4.83
CA PRO A 33 -13.52 -0.45 -4.15
C PRO A 33 -12.93 0.79 -3.47
N ALA A 34 -13.62 1.93 -3.63
CA ALA A 34 -13.25 3.18 -2.96
C ALA A 34 -13.76 3.19 -1.50
N GLU A 35 -13.28 2.25 -0.69
CA GLU A 35 -13.70 2.06 0.70
C GLU A 35 -12.50 2.10 1.65
N GLU A 36 -12.69 2.63 2.86
CA GLU A 36 -11.65 2.62 3.88
C GLU A 36 -11.34 1.19 4.34
N GLY A 37 -10.07 0.88 4.55
CA GLY A 37 -9.58 -0.45 4.89
C GLY A 37 -9.30 -1.35 3.69
N VAL A 38 -9.68 -0.96 2.47
CA VAL A 38 -9.35 -1.73 1.26
C VAL A 38 -7.84 -1.79 1.08
N VAL A 39 -7.29 -3.01 1.06
CA VAL A 39 -5.87 -3.24 0.82
C VAL A 39 -5.57 -3.16 -0.67
N ILE A 40 -4.57 -2.37 -1.02
CA ILE A 40 -4.13 -2.15 -2.39
C ILE A 40 -2.64 -2.45 -2.53
N VAL A 41 -2.25 -2.84 -3.74
CA VAL A 41 -0.85 -2.96 -4.15
C VAL A 41 -0.55 -1.82 -5.10
N VAL A 42 0.49 -1.04 -4.81
CA VAL A 42 0.90 0.11 -5.60
C VAL A 42 2.39 0.04 -5.92
N GLU A 43 2.79 0.65 -7.03
CA GLU A 43 4.19 0.85 -7.38
C GLU A 43 4.61 2.29 -7.04
N VAL A 44 5.76 2.43 -6.40
CA VAL A 44 6.37 3.74 -6.13
C VAL A 44 6.94 4.30 -7.43
N LEU A 45 6.33 5.37 -7.96
CA LEU A 45 6.73 5.93 -9.26
C LEU A 45 7.96 6.86 -9.21
N THR A 46 8.23 7.45 -8.05
CA THR A 46 9.29 8.48 -7.89
C THR A 46 10.01 8.37 -6.55
N ASN A 47 11.27 8.80 -6.53
CA ASN A 47 12.07 8.90 -5.31
C ASN A 47 11.86 10.26 -4.63
N LYS A 48 11.84 10.28 -3.29
CA LYS A 48 11.87 11.50 -2.48
C LYS A 48 12.92 11.40 -1.38
N SER A 49 13.47 12.54 -0.98
CA SER A 49 14.43 12.63 0.14
C SER A 49 13.74 12.78 1.50
N THR A 50 12.49 13.23 1.52
CA THR A 50 11.65 13.42 2.72
C THR A 50 10.36 12.60 2.64
N TYR A 51 9.82 12.20 3.80
CA TYR A 51 8.63 11.32 3.91
C TYR A 51 8.73 10.05 3.05
N ASN A 52 9.93 9.47 3.00
CA ASN A 52 10.27 8.33 2.15
C ASN A 52 10.43 7.05 2.96
N THR A 53 9.83 6.96 4.14
CA THR A 53 9.87 5.76 4.97
C THR A 53 8.48 5.21 5.18
N LEU A 54 8.41 3.89 5.26
CA LEU A 54 7.22 3.10 5.53
C LEU A 54 7.54 2.14 6.68
N GLU A 55 6.66 2.08 7.67
CA GLU A 55 6.74 1.05 8.69
C GLU A 55 6.28 -0.28 8.10
N LEU A 56 7.11 -1.32 8.24
CA LEU A 56 6.78 -2.66 7.78
C LEU A 56 5.99 -3.45 8.84
N THR A 57 5.40 -4.57 8.45
CA THR A 57 4.76 -5.53 9.39
C THR A 57 5.67 -5.97 10.54
N SER A 58 6.99 -5.98 10.33
CA SER A 58 7.97 -6.23 11.39
C SER A 58 8.16 -5.08 12.40
N GLY A 59 7.49 -3.94 12.22
CA GLY A 59 7.72 -2.69 12.98
C GLY A 59 8.96 -1.92 12.53
N ARG A 60 9.72 -2.42 11.55
CA ARG A 60 10.91 -1.74 11.02
C ARG A 60 10.50 -0.59 10.10
N MET A 61 11.10 0.58 10.28
CA MET A 61 11.04 1.66 9.29
C MET A 61 11.97 1.35 8.09
N ALA A 62 11.39 1.15 6.91
CA ALA A 62 12.11 0.93 5.67
C ALA A 62 11.96 2.14 4.75
N LYS A 63 13.03 2.52 4.04
CA LYS A 63 12.93 3.52 2.98
C LYS A 63 12.15 2.94 1.79
N VAL A 64 11.31 3.73 1.15
CA VAL A 64 10.68 3.41 -0.13
C VAL A 64 11.41 4.15 -1.26
N GLY A 65 11.55 3.49 -2.41
CA GLY A 65 12.20 3.99 -3.60
C GLY A 65 11.44 3.60 -4.85
N LYS A 66 11.76 4.27 -5.96
CA LYS A 66 11.13 4.07 -7.26
C LYS A 66 11.24 2.59 -7.67
N GLY A 67 10.11 2.03 -8.11
CA GLY A 67 9.97 0.64 -8.52
C GLY A 67 9.63 -0.31 -7.39
N ASP A 68 9.68 0.11 -6.12
CA ASP A 68 9.17 -0.71 -5.03
C ASP A 68 7.67 -0.97 -5.22
N VAL A 69 7.28 -2.24 -5.15
CA VAL A 69 5.90 -2.68 -5.07
C VAL A 69 5.52 -2.80 -3.59
N VAL A 70 4.48 -2.09 -3.18
CA VAL A 70 4.09 -1.94 -1.77
C VAL A 70 2.63 -2.32 -1.56
N ALA A 71 2.34 -3.09 -0.52
CA ALA A 71 0.98 -3.29 -0.04
C ALA A 71 0.65 -2.30 1.08
N GLY A 72 -0.48 -1.63 0.97
CA GLY A 72 -1.01 -0.68 1.96
C GLY A 72 -2.54 -0.69 1.96
N ALA A 73 -3.16 0.21 2.72
CA ALA A 73 -4.61 0.31 2.79
C ALA A 73 -5.11 1.72 2.44
N LEU A 74 -6.27 1.79 1.78
CA LEU A 74 -7.04 3.01 1.62
C LEU A 74 -7.56 3.45 2.99
N GLY A 75 -7.45 4.74 3.30
CA GLY A 75 -7.94 5.26 4.56
C GLY A 75 -7.45 6.68 4.80
N HIS A 76 -7.99 7.28 5.86
CA HIS A 76 -7.54 8.58 6.32
C HIS A 76 -6.36 8.44 7.27
N ARG A 77 -5.28 9.18 6.99
CA ARG A 77 -4.16 9.36 7.92
C ARG A 77 -4.20 10.76 8.49
N GLN A 78 -4.32 10.89 9.80
CA GLN A 78 -4.08 12.17 10.48
C GLN A 78 -2.57 12.38 10.59
N ALA A 79 -2.04 13.30 9.80
CA ALA A 79 -0.62 13.62 9.79
C ALA A 79 -0.42 15.13 9.98
N LEU A 80 0.32 15.52 11.02
CA LEU A 80 0.75 16.91 11.22
C LEU A 80 1.69 17.39 10.10
N PHE A 81 2.40 16.44 9.48
CA PHE A 81 3.32 16.69 8.38
C PHE A 81 3.24 15.55 7.35
N GLY A 82 3.39 15.87 6.06
CA GLY A 82 3.36 14.90 4.96
C GLY A 82 2.01 14.89 4.22
N TYR A 83 1.59 13.72 3.75
CA TYR A 83 0.37 13.55 2.96
C TYR A 83 -0.79 13.06 3.83
N SER A 84 -1.95 13.68 3.66
CA SER A 84 -3.24 13.26 4.23
C SER A 84 -4.32 13.43 3.16
N GLY A 85 -5.38 12.65 3.27
CA GLY A 85 -6.49 12.66 2.33
C GLY A 85 -7.62 11.76 2.82
N HIS A 86 -8.75 11.79 2.13
CA HIS A 86 -9.88 10.88 2.38
C HIS A 86 -10.09 10.01 1.15
N VAL A 87 -10.57 8.79 1.38
CA VAL A 87 -10.99 7.91 0.29
C VAL A 87 -12.14 8.60 -0.46
N PRO A 88 -12.09 8.69 -1.81
CA PRO A 88 -13.13 9.34 -2.58
C PRO A 88 -14.45 8.58 -2.42
N ARG A 89 -15.56 9.31 -2.39
CA ARG A 89 -16.89 8.68 -2.25
C ARG A 89 -17.42 8.08 -3.56
N ARG A 90 -16.86 8.48 -4.71
CA ARG A 90 -17.17 8.04 -6.07
C ARG A 90 -16.01 8.34 -7.01
#